data_AF-A0A6F8ZFZ3-F1
#
_entry.id   AF-A0A6F8ZFZ3-F1
#
_cell.length_a   1.000
_cell.length_b   1.000
_cell.length_c   1.000
_cell.angle_alpha   90.00
_cell.angle_beta   90.00
_cell.angle_gamma   90.00
#
_symmetry.space_group_name_H-M   'P 1'
#
loop_
_entity.id
_entity.type
_entity.pdbx_description
1 polymer ?
#
loop_
_entity_poly.entity_id
_entity_poly.type
_entity_poly.pdbx_seq_one_letter_code
_entity_poly.pdbx_strand_id
1 'polypeptide(L)'
;MIACPYDARYVYSAADVSEARIRFGVEGELRQTAAHVDKCNFCYTRLEQGIEPACVATCPGEARIFGDLDDPTSRVAQLVSSGQARPIGQEYGTRPKVFYIGNNDS
;
A
#
# COMPACT_ATOMS: atom_id res chain seq x y z
N MET A 1 8.88 -12.62 -13.10
CA MET A 1 8.49 -11.78 -11.95
C MET A 1 9.71 -11.71 -11.02
N ILE A 2 10.67 -10.83 -11.33
CA ILE A 2 12.01 -10.75 -10.67
C ILE A 2 12.32 -9.31 -10.19
N ALA A 3 11.53 -8.30 -10.59
CA ALA A 3 11.88 -6.90 -10.35
C ALA A 3 11.46 -6.35 -8.98
N CYS A 4 10.42 -6.89 -8.34
CA CYS A 4 9.99 -6.46 -7.00
C CYS A 4 10.42 -7.53 -6.00
N PRO A 5 11.34 -7.23 -5.05
CA PRO A 5 11.81 -8.23 -4.09
C PRO A 5 10.76 -8.59 -3.02
N TYR A 6 9.66 -7.84 -2.96
CA TYR A 6 8.61 -7.99 -1.95
C TYR A 6 7.39 -8.79 -2.43
N ASP A 7 7.43 -9.31 -3.66
CA ASP A 7 6.30 -9.98 -4.31
C ASP A 7 4.96 -9.21 -4.25
N ALA A 8 5.06 -7.88 -4.14
CA ALA A 8 3.91 -7.01 -3.85
C ALA A 8 3.13 -6.60 -5.11
N ARG A 9 3.18 -7.41 -6.18
CA ARG A 9 2.53 -7.14 -7.47
C ARG A 9 1.63 -8.31 -7.83
N TYR A 10 0.38 -8.03 -8.16
CA TYR A 10 -0.55 -9.03 -8.67
C TYR A 10 -0.86 -8.75 -10.15
N VAL A 11 -1.03 -9.82 -10.91
CA VAL A 11 -1.35 -9.74 -12.34
C VAL A 11 -2.86 -9.86 -12.49
N TYR A 12 -3.48 -8.85 -13.11
CA TYR A 12 -4.87 -8.90 -13.57
C TYR A 12 -4.88 -9.34 -15.03
N SER A 13 -5.39 -10.54 -15.26
CA SER A 13 -5.58 -11.09 -16.60
C SER A 13 -6.81 -10.49 -17.28
N ALA A 14 -6.95 -10.74 -18.58
CA ALA A 14 -8.16 -10.37 -19.30
C ALA A 14 -9.40 -11.08 -18.73
N ALA A 15 -9.23 -12.34 -18.26
CA ALA A 15 -10.29 -13.11 -17.62
C ALA A 15 -10.79 -12.42 -16.34
N ASP A 16 -9.87 -11.98 -15.48
CA ASP A 16 -10.20 -11.30 -14.22
C ASP A 16 -10.99 -10.00 -14.46
N VAL A 17 -10.62 -9.25 -15.51
CA VAL A 17 -11.36 -8.04 -15.92
C VAL A 17 -12.77 -8.37 -16.40
N SER A 18 -12.94 -9.42 -17.21
CA SER A 18 -14.28 -9.87 -17.61
C SER A 18 -15.11 -10.35 -16.43
N GLU A 19 -14.52 -11.05 -15.46
CA GLU A 19 -15.22 -11.47 -14.24
C GLU A 19 -15.62 -10.28 -13.38
N ALA A 20 -14.74 -9.29 -13.21
CA ALA A 20 -15.02 -8.07 -12.48
C ALA A 20 -16.21 -7.31 -13.08
N ARG A 21 -16.31 -7.24 -14.41
CA ARG A 21 -17.47 -6.64 -15.12
C ARG A 21 -18.78 -7.37 -14.83
N ILE A 22 -18.74 -8.70 -14.73
CA ILE A 22 -19.92 -9.49 -14.39
C ILE A 22 -20.33 -9.26 -12.92
N ARG A 23 -19.35 -9.23 -12.02
CA ARG A 23 -19.60 -9.16 -10.56
C ARG A 23 -20.00 -7.78 -10.08
N PHE A 24 -19.41 -6.74 -10.65
CA PHE A 24 -19.52 -5.37 -10.16
C PHE A 24 -20.22 -4.42 -11.14
N GLY A 25 -20.66 -4.89 -12.31
CA GLY A 25 -21.36 -4.08 -13.32
C GLY A 25 -20.43 -3.45 -14.36
N VAL A 26 -21.03 -2.80 -15.36
CA VAL A 26 -20.34 -2.41 -16.63
C VAL A 26 -20.17 -0.92 -16.86
N GLU A 27 -20.82 -0.01 -16.12
CA GLU A 27 -20.77 1.42 -16.44
C GLU A 27 -20.10 2.25 -15.33
N GLY A 28 -19.03 2.97 -15.70
CA GLY A 28 -18.45 4.08 -14.92
C GLY A 28 -17.67 3.74 -13.64
N GLU A 29 -17.81 2.54 -13.08
CA GLU A 29 -17.39 2.27 -11.69
C GLU A 29 -16.11 1.41 -11.55
N LEU A 30 -15.73 0.66 -12.59
CA LEU A 30 -14.57 -0.25 -12.48
C LEU A 30 -13.26 0.46 -12.78
N ARG A 31 -12.39 0.51 -11.76
CA ARG A 31 -11.01 1.00 -11.89
C ARG A 31 -10.15 0.13 -12.82
N GLN A 32 -10.47 -1.16 -12.91
CA GLN A 32 -9.71 -2.15 -13.68
C GLN A 32 -10.43 -2.51 -14.98
N THR A 33 -10.05 -1.87 -16.08
CA THR A 33 -10.76 -1.98 -17.37
C THR A 33 -10.01 -2.81 -18.42
N ALA A 34 -8.73 -3.10 -18.21
CA ALA A 34 -7.87 -3.87 -19.11
C ALA A 34 -6.90 -4.76 -18.31
N ALA A 35 -6.31 -5.77 -18.94
CA ALA A 35 -5.29 -6.60 -18.31
C ALA A 35 -4.06 -5.75 -17.94
N HIS A 36 -3.56 -5.89 -16.73
CA HIS A 36 -2.47 -5.05 -16.20
C HIS A 36 -1.81 -5.73 -14.99
N VAL A 37 -0.75 -5.10 -14.47
CA VAL A 37 -0.16 -5.46 -13.18
C VAL A 37 -0.51 -4.37 -12.20
N ASP A 38 -0.94 -4.76 -11.01
CA ASP A 38 -1.37 -3.82 -9.99
C ASP A 38 -0.71 -4.15 -8.65
N LYS A 39 -0.80 -3.18 -7.75
CA LYS A 39 -0.18 -3.20 -6.43
C LYS A 39 -0.85 -2.17 -5.53
N CYS A 40 -0.53 -2.22 -4.24
CA CYS A 40 -0.85 -1.12 -3.34
C CYS A 40 -0.26 0.21 -3.88
N ASN A 41 -1.11 1.24 -3.91
CA ASN A 41 -0.77 2.62 -4.29
C ASN A 41 -1.03 3.61 -3.15
N PHE A 42 -1.12 3.10 -1.91
CA PHE A 42 -1.50 3.86 -0.72
C PHE A 42 -2.82 4.62 -0.85
N CYS A 43 -3.76 4.07 -1.61
CA CYS A 43 -5.08 4.66 -1.81
C CYS A 43 -4.99 6.12 -2.33
N TYR A 44 -4.09 6.39 -3.28
CA TYR A 44 -3.86 7.72 -3.87
C TYR A 44 -5.14 8.57 -4.06
N THR A 45 -6.20 8.00 -4.63
CA THR A 45 -7.47 8.73 -4.88
C THR A 45 -8.23 9.12 -3.60
N ARG A 46 -8.04 8.40 -2.50
CA ARG A 46 -8.58 8.78 -1.18
C ARG A 46 -7.75 9.91 -0.56
N LEU A 47 -6.43 9.82 -0.70
CA LEU A 47 -5.52 10.86 -0.21
C LEU A 47 -5.76 12.21 -0.89
N GLU A 48 -6.04 12.23 -2.20
CA GLU A 48 -6.44 13.45 -2.93
C GLU A 48 -7.69 14.12 -2.36
N GLN A 49 -8.55 13.35 -1.68
CA GLN A 49 -9.78 13.83 -1.03
C GLN A 49 -9.58 14.13 0.46
N GLY A 50 -8.35 14.03 0.98
CA GLY A 50 -8.06 14.16 2.41
C GLY A 50 -8.58 13.00 3.26
N ILE A 51 -8.88 11.85 2.64
CA ILE A 51 -9.40 10.66 3.30
C ILE A 51 -8.26 9.66 3.54
N GLU A 52 -8.17 9.11 4.74
CA GLU A 52 -7.18 8.09 5.07
C GLU A 52 -7.28 6.86 4.16
N PRO A 53 -6.15 6.16 3.92
CA PRO A 53 -6.15 4.91 3.17
C PRO A 53 -7.14 3.91 3.75
N ALA A 54 -7.83 3.17 2.87
CA ALA A 54 -8.86 2.23 3.29
C ALA A 54 -8.34 1.21 4.31
N CYS A 55 -7.11 0.73 4.09
CA CYS A 55 -6.47 -0.27 4.93
C CYS A 55 -6.18 0.26 6.37
N VAL A 56 -6.00 1.57 6.54
CA VAL A 56 -5.81 2.26 7.83
C VAL A 56 -7.16 2.46 8.50
N ALA A 57 -8.11 3.09 7.78
CA ALA A 57 -9.44 3.42 8.29
C ALA A 57 -10.24 2.20 8.75
N THR A 58 -10.04 1.03 8.13
CA THR A 58 -10.77 -0.19 8.49
C THR A 58 -10.08 -1.02 9.58
N CYS A 59 -8.90 -0.64 10.07
CA CYS A 59 -8.15 -1.44 11.03
C CYS A 59 -8.61 -1.14 12.47
N PRO A 60 -9.39 -2.02 13.13
CA PRO A 60 -9.89 -1.74 14.48
C PRO A 60 -8.79 -1.75 15.54
N GLY A 61 -7.67 -2.42 15.27
CA GLY A 61 -6.54 -2.52 16.19
C GLY A 61 -5.47 -1.45 15.96
N GLU A 62 -5.72 -0.48 15.07
CA GLU A 62 -4.79 0.64 14.77
C GLU A 62 -3.37 0.18 14.41
N ALA A 63 -3.24 -1.01 13.82
CA ALA A 63 -1.95 -1.62 13.48
C ALA A 63 -1.25 -0.90 12.30
N ARG A 64 -1.97 -0.03 11.60
CA ARG A 64 -1.47 0.71 10.44
C ARG A 64 -1.56 2.19 10.73
N ILE A 65 -0.44 2.87 10.60
CA ILE A 65 -0.31 4.30 10.79
C ILE A 65 0.17 4.86 9.45
N PHE A 66 -0.51 5.88 8.94
CA PHE A 66 -0.18 6.53 7.69
C PHE A 66 -0.03 8.03 7.90
N GLY A 67 0.91 8.64 7.18
CA GLY A 67 1.20 10.06 7.29
C GLY A 67 2.40 10.45 6.44
N ASP A 68 2.73 11.74 6.47
CA ASP A 68 3.87 12.29 5.78
C ASP A 68 5.16 12.06 6.59
N LEU A 69 6.19 11.50 5.97
CA LEU A 69 7.49 11.28 6.61
C LEU A 69 8.32 12.57 6.71
N ASP A 70 8.00 13.58 5.90
CA ASP A 70 8.67 14.87 5.90
C ASP A 70 8.05 15.85 6.92
N ASP A 71 6.87 15.53 7.47
CA ASP A 71 6.24 16.25 8.58
C ASP A 71 6.65 15.64 9.94
N PRO A 72 7.49 16.32 10.74
CA PRO A 72 7.95 15.80 12.04
C PRO A 72 6.83 15.70 13.08
N THR A 73 5.69 16.36 12.86
CA THR A 73 4.52 16.25 13.74
C THR A 73 3.70 15.00 13.45
N SER A 74 3.91 14.35 12.30
CA SER A 74 3.20 13.13 11.94
C SER A 74 3.63 11.94 12.81
N ARG A 75 2.67 11.09 13.16
CA ARG A 75 2.93 9.93 14.01
C ARG A 75 3.90 8.95 13.37
N VAL A 76 3.83 8.77 12.06
CA VAL A 76 4.74 7.88 11.33
C VAL A 76 6.17 8.43 11.32
N ALA A 77 6.35 9.75 11.13
CA ALA A 77 7.68 10.36 11.17
C ALA A 77 8.33 10.18 12.54
N GLN A 78 7.57 10.39 13.62
CA GLN A 78 8.05 10.20 15.01
C GLN A 78 8.48 8.75 15.30
N LEU A 79 7.72 7.76 14.81
CA LEU A 79 8.03 6.34 15.00
C LEU A 79 9.27 5.89 14.21
N VAL A 80 9.47 6.45 13.02
CA VAL A 80 10.66 6.19 12.21
C VAL A 80 11.87 6.89 12.82
N SER A 81 11.74 8.16 13.24
CA SER A 81 12.84 8.92 13.84
C SER A 81 13.25 8.38 15.22
N SER A 82 12.32 7.78 15.97
CA SER A 82 12.63 7.11 17.25
C SER A 82 13.39 5.79 17.07
N GLY A 83 13.46 5.25 15.84
CA GLY A 83 14.06 3.96 15.53
C GLY A 83 13.20 2.76 15.90
N GLN A 84 11.97 2.97 16.39
CA GLN A 84 11.03 1.90 16.74
C GLN A 84 10.44 1.21 15.50
N ALA A 85 10.33 1.93 14.39
CA ALA A 85 9.83 1.41 13.12
C ALA A 85 10.97 1.32 12.09
N ARG A 86 11.15 0.14 11.47
CA ARG A 86 12.23 -0.11 10.50
C ARG A 86 11.69 -0.71 9.19
N PRO A 87 12.30 -0.40 8.05
CA PRO A 87 11.94 -1.03 6.78
C PRO A 87 12.43 -2.47 6.71
N ILE A 88 11.71 -3.30 5.93
CA ILE A 88 12.10 -4.68 5.61
C ILE A 88 12.88 -4.75 4.30
N GLY A 89 13.74 -5.77 4.15
CA GLY A 89 14.49 -6.01 2.92
C GLY A 89 15.45 -4.86 2.59
N GLN A 90 16.16 -4.35 3.60
CA GLN A 90 17.10 -3.24 3.44
C GLN A 90 18.29 -3.63 2.55
N GLU A 91 18.68 -4.91 2.56
CA GLU A 91 19.71 -5.52 1.74
C GLU A 91 19.46 -5.37 0.24
N TYR A 92 18.21 -5.18 -0.19
CA TYR A 92 17.87 -4.96 -1.59
C TYR A 92 18.14 -3.51 -2.07
N GLY A 93 18.51 -2.59 -1.17
CA GLY A 93 18.87 -1.21 -1.54
C GLY A 93 17.71 -0.35 -2.08
N THR A 94 16.47 -0.82 -1.98
CA THR A 94 15.29 -0.16 -2.58
C THR A 94 14.74 1.02 -1.77
N ARG A 95 15.20 1.19 -0.52
CA ARG A 95 14.77 2.24 0.42
C ARG A 95 13.23 2.35 0.53
N PRO A 96 12.53 1.27 0.92
CA PRO A 96 11.06 1.26 0.93
C PRO A 96 10.49 2.24 1.96
N LYS A 97 9.22 2.62 1.77
CA LYS A 97 8.50 3.58 2.61
C LYS A 97 7.41 2.95 3.47
N VAL A 98 7.53 1.66 3.74
CA VAL A 98 6.71 0.94 4.72
C VAL A 98 7.64 0.46 5.81
N PHE A 99 7.27 0.77 7.06
CA PHE A 99 8.07 0.48 8.24
C PHE A 99 7.26 -0.41 9.18
N TYR A 100 7.94 -1.33 9.84
CA TYR A 100 7.35 -2.31 10.73
C TYR A 100 7.89 -2.08 12.15
N ILE A 101 7.02 -2.20 13.14
CA ILE A 101 7.36 -2.12 14.57
C ILE A 101 7.46 -3.55 15.11
N GLY A 102 8.47 -3.81 15.93
CA GLY A 102 8.66 -5.14 16.54
C GLY A 102 9.31 -6.18 15.63
N ASN A 103 9.68 -5.80 14.40
CA ASN A 103 10.52 -6.64 13.56
C ASN A 103 12.00 -6.41 13.95
N ASN A 104 12.42 -7.05 15.05
CA ASN A 104 13.77 -6.93 15.61
C ASN A 104 14.77 -7.90 14.97
N ASP A 105 14.31 -8.78 14.10
CA ASP A 105 15.16 -9.78 13.46
C ASP A 105 15.62 -9.22 12.12
N SER A 106 16.88 -8.76 12.14
CA SER A 106 17.65 -8.33 10.97
C SER A 106 18.31 -9.55 10.32
#